data_AF-A0AAN7MKH3-F1
#
_entry.id   AF-A0AAN7MKH3-F1
#
_cell.length_a   1.000
_cell.length_b   1.000
_cell.length_c   1.000
_cell.angle_alpha   90.00
_cell.angle_beta   90.00
_cell.angle_gamma   90.00
#
_symmetry.space_group_name_H-M   'P 1'
#
loop_
_entity.id
_entity.type
_entity.pdbx_description
1 polymer ?
#
loop_
_entity_poly.entity_id
_entity_poly.type
_entity_poly.pdbx_seq_one_letter_code
_entity_poly.pdbx_strand_id
1 'polypeptide(L)'
;MDIDRVSMPSTSTGKSHLDHRDSRASPLSKNESEEAETDSEESDVSGSDTDDTSWISWFCNLRGNEFFCEVDDEYIQDDFNLCGLSSQVPYYDYVLDLILDAESSHSDMFSEEKTELIESAAEMLYGLIHVRYVLTSKGMATMLEKYKNYEFGRCPKNTLTKEDIDGAYFGTTFPHLFLMTYGHLRPQKAVQSYTPRVFGFKIHKP
;
A
#
# COMPACT_ATOMS: atom_id res chain seq x y z
N MET A 1 -44.33 8.10 -12.73
CA MET A 1 -43.95 9.05 -13.80
C MET A 1 -42.58 8.61 -14.26
N ASP A 2 -42.58 7.71 -15.24
CA ASP A 2 -41.41 7.29 -16.02
C ASP A 2 -40.89 8.43 -16.89
N ILE A 3 -39.73 8.18 -17.55
CA ILE A 3 -39.06 8.95 -18.63
C ILE A 3 -38.00 9.93 -18.06
N ASP A 4 -36.69 9.86 -18.34
CA ASP A 4 -36.01 9.32 -19.52
C ASP A 4 -34.54 8.91 -19.29
N ARG A 5 -34.12 8.03 -20.19
CA ARG A 5 -32.81 7.41 -20.41
C ARG A 5 -32.13 8.15 -21.56
N VAL A 6 -30.85 8.53 -21.44
CA VAL A 6 -30.08 8.96 -22.62
C VAL A 6 -28.67 8.34 -22.59
N SER A 7 -28.35 7.63 -23.68
CA SER A 7 -27.07 7.03 -24.04
C SER A 7 -26.21 7.96 -24.92
N MET A 8 -24.88 7.90 -24.74
CA MET A 8 -23.73 7.82 -25.70
C MET A 8 -23.84 8.45 -27.12
N PRO A 9 -22.74 8.99 -27.68
CA PRO A 9 -21.83 8.13 -28.48
C PRO A 9 -20.33 8.46 -28.42
N SER A 10 -19.52 7.44 -28.73
CA SER A 10 -18.10 7.52 -29.13
C SER A 10 -17.97 7.73 -30.64
N THR A 11 -16.85 8.30 -31.13
CA THR A 11 -16.25 7.94 -32.43
C THR A 11 -14.80 8.47 -32.58
N SER A 12 -14.05 7.69 -33.34
CA SER A 12 -12.61 7.64 -33.67
C SER A 12 -12.14 8.57 -34.80
N THR A 13 -10.81 8.81 -34.90
CA THR A 13 -9.89 8.82 -36.09
C THR A 13 -8.71 9.77 -35.78
N GLY A 14 -7.41 9.48 -35.98
CA GLY A 14 -6.72 8.66 -36.96
C GLY A 14 -6.19 9.54 -38.10
N LYS A 15 -4.89 9.92 -38.08
CA LYS A 15 -4.09 10.22 -39.30
C LYS A 15 -2.58 10.43 -39.03
N SER A 16 -1.83 9.95 -40.00
CA SER A 16 -0.40 9.69 -40.13
C SER A 16 0.31 10.69 -41.07
N HIS A 17 1.64 10.50 -41.21
CA HIS A 17 2.53 10.86 -42.35
C HIS A 17 3.38 12.14 -42.14
N LEU A 18 4.69 12.05 -41.85
CA LEU A 18 5.89 11.78 -42.71
C LEU A 18 6.25 12.95 -43.65
N ASP A 19 7.51 13.43 -43.51
CA ASP A 19 8.52 13.80 -44.53
C ASP A 19 9.58 14.71 -43.84
N HIS A 20 10.83 14.33 -43.55
CA HIS A 20 11.98 13.92 -44.39
C HIS A 20 12.52 15.03 -45.32
N ARG A 21 13.66 15.63 -44.98
CA ARG A 21 14.69 15.99 -45.98
C ARG A 21 16.08 16.33 -45.41
N ASP A 22 17.07 15.63 -45.97
CA ASP A 22 18.54 15.76 -45.88
C ASP A 22 19.11 17.15 -46.22
N SER A 23 20.33 17.46 -45.73
CA SER A 23 21.55 17.50 -46.60
C SER A 23 22.81 18.08 -45.91
N ARG A 24 23.72 17.15 -45.59
CA ARG A 24 25.19 17.10 -45.75
C ARG A 24 25.94 18.33 -46.35
N ALA A 25 27.01 18.78 -45.67
CA ALA A 25 28.43 18.80 -46.11
C ALA A 25 29.26 20.00 -45.58
N SER A 26 30.43 19.70 -45.00
CA SER A 26 31.52 20.61 -44.59
C SER A 26 32.37 21.10 -45.79
N PRO A 27 33.27 22.09 -45.62
CA PRO A 27 34.67 21.74 -45.29
C PRO A 27 35.44 22.74 -44.37
N LEU A 28 36.65 22.29 -44.05
CA LEU A 28 37.65 22.65 -43.04
C LEU A 28 38.47 23.95 -43.31
N SER A 29 38.91 24.65 -42.25
CA SER A 29 40.19 25.40 -42.23
C SER A 29 40.75 25.53 -40.81
N LYS A 30 42.02 25.14 -40.62
CA LYS A 30 42.82 25.23 -39.38
C LYS A 30 43.31 26.66 -39.12
N ASN A 31 43.49 27.03 -37.85
CA ASN A 31 44.70 27.67 -37.32
C ASN A 31 44.71 27.64 -35.78
N GLU A 32 45.90 27.36 -35.22
CA GLU A 32 46.32 27.41 -33.81
C GLU A 32 46.22 28.88 -33.31
N SER A 33 46.07 29.25 -32.03
CA SER A 33 46.69 28.81 -30.78
C SER A 33 46.02 29.56 -29.59
N GLU A 34 46.39 29.18 -28.37
CA GLU A 34 46.38 29.94 -27.09
C GLU A 34 45.48 29.41 -25.97
N GLU A 35 46.17 29.21 -24.85
CA GLU A 35 45.80 28.50 -23.64
C GLU A 35 44.89 29.35 -22.74
N ALA A 36 43.90 28.71 -22.14
CA ALA A 36 43.30 29.15 -20.89
C ALA A 36 42.75 27.94 -20.15
N GLU A 37 43.39 27.63 -19.02
CA GLU A 37 42.97 26.69 -18.00
C GLU A 37 41.57 27.06 -17.49
N THR A 38 40.59 26.19 -17.72
CA THR A 38 39.31 26.18 -16.98
C THR A 38 39.12 24.75 -16.51
N ASP A 39 39.62 24.49 -15.31
CA ASP A 39 39.19 23.36 -14.49
C ASP A 39 37.87 23.78 -13.86
N SER A 40 36.77 23.27 -14.41
CA SER A 40 35.44 23.43 -13.83
C SER A 40 34.84 22.04 -13.85
N GLU A 41 35.16 21.35 -12.78
CA GLU A 41 34.66 20.06 -12.36
C GLU A 41 33.14 20.03 -12.57
N GLU A 42 32.71 19.38 -13.65
CA GLU A 42 31.33 18.94 -13.82
C GLU A 42 31.10 17.86 -12.76
N SER A 43 30.77 18.31 -11.56
CA SER A 43 30.22 17.43 -10.54
C SER A 43 28.88 16.94 -11.06
N ASP A 44 28.91 15.70 -11.56
CA ASP A 44 27.72 14.89 -11.77
C ASP A 44 26.89 14.96 -10.50
N VAL A 45 25.80 15.73 -10.55
CA VAL A 45 24.70 15.60 -9.59
C VAL A 45 24.05 14.25 -9.92
N SER A 46 24.66 13.19 -9.40
CA SER A 46 23.97 11.94 -9.19
C SER A 46 22.98 12.21 -8.08
N GLY A 47 21.84 12.83 -8.43
CA GLY A 47 20.61 12.62 -7.71
C GLY A 47 20.33 11.12 -7.82
N SER A 48 20.92 10.34 -6.92
CA SER A 48 20.36 9.04 -6.62
C SER A 48 18.99 9.38 -6.07
N ASP A 49 17.95 9.05 -6.83
CA ASP A 49 16.63 8.78 -6.30
C ASP A 49 16.84 7.69 -5.23
N THR A 50 17.27 8.09 -4.03
CA THR A 50 16.85 7.40 -2.84
C THR A 50 15.37 7.69 -2.83
N ASP A 51 14.58 6.76 -3.38
CA ASP A 51 13.15 6.72 -3.06
C ASP A 51 13.12 6.68 -1.52
N ASP A 52 12.92 7.85 -0.91
CA ASP A 52 12.74 8.00 0.52
C ASP A 52 11.49 7.16 0.84
N THR A 53 11.74 5.93 1.26
CA THR A 53 10.69 4.95 1.52
C THR A 53 9.95 5.47 2.74
N SER A 54 8.70 5.88 2.57
CA SER A 54 7.89 6.40 3.67
C SER A 54 7.79 5.38 4.81
N TRP A 55 7.58 5.85 6.03
CA TRP A 55 7.37 5.01 7.20
C TRP A 55 6.28 3.98 6.96
N ILE A 56 5.17 4.39 6.32
CA ILE A 56 4.05 3.51 5.97
C ILE A 56 4.49 2.39 5.02
N SER A 57 5.19 2.73 3.95
CA SER A 57 5.64 1.73 2.99
C SER A 57 6.70 0.80 3.60
N TRP A 58 7.62 1.35 4.40
CA TRP A 58 8.56 0.57 5.17
C TRP A 58 7.85 -0.43 6.10
N PHE A 59 6.88 0.04 6.89
CA PHE A 59 6.13 -0.76 7.85
C PHE A 59 5.32 -1.87 7.17
N CYS A 60 4.61 -1.56 6.08
CA CYS A 60 3.81 -2.55 5.34
C CYS A 60 4.66 -3.62 4.65
N ASN A 61 5.93 -3.32 4.35
CA ASN A 61 6.87 -4.27 3.74
C ASN A 61 7.67 -5.08 4.77
N LEU A 62 7.52 -4.82 6.08
CA LEU A 62 8.14 -5.65 7.11
C LEU A 62 7.61 -7.09 7.05
N ARG A 63 8.50 -8.04 7.34
CA ARG A 63 8.13 -9.45 7.40
C ARG A 63 7.08 -9.66 8.49
N GLY A 64 5.94 -10.25 8.10
CA GLY A 64 4.79 -10.44 8.98
C GLY A 64 3.77 -9.31 8.90
N ASN A 65 4.00 -8.26 8.12
CA ASN A 65 3.03 -7.17 7.89
C ASN A 65 2.37 -7.25 6.51
N GLU A 66 2.50 -8.39 5.82
CA GLU A 66 2.05 -8.62 4.45
C GLU A 66 0.55 -8.37 4.26
N PHE A 67 -0.25 -8.44 5.33
CA PHE A 67 -1.70 -8.23 5.28
C PHE A 67 -2.11 -6.77 5.33
N PHE A 68 -1.25 -5.86 5.78
CA PHE A 68 -1.57 -4.43 5.80
C PHE A 68 -1.63 -3.87 4.38
N CYS A 69 -2.57 -2.96 4.12
CA CYS A 69 -2.49 -2.05 3.00
C CYS A 69 -1.90 -0.71 3.45
N GLU A 70 -1.20 -0.03 2.55
CA GLU A 70 -0.75 1.34 2.76
C GLU A 70 -1.98 2.26 2.86
N VAL A 71 -2.10 2.95 3.99
CA VAL A 71 -3.15 3.96 4.22
C VAL A 71 -2.64 5.28 3.66
N ASP A 72 -3.50 6.03 2.97
CA ASP A 72 -3.08 7.30 2.39
C ASP A 72 -2.92 8.39 3.45
N ASP A 73 -1.91 9.23 3.26
CA ASP A 73 -1.63 10.37 4.12
C ASP A 73 -2.84 11.31 4.21
N GLU A 74 -3.59 11.53 3.13
CA GLU A 74 -4.77 12.40 3.18
C GLU A 74 -5.88 11.85 4.08
N TYR A 75 -5.97 10.53 4.24
CA TYR A 75 -6.92 9.93 5.17
C TYR A 75 -6.47 10.13 6.62
N ILE A 76 -5.18 10.00 6.86
CA ILE A 76 -4.55 10.15 8.19
C ILE A 76 -4.57 11.62 8.64
N GLN A 77 -4.32 12.55 7.74
CA GLN A 77 -4.31 13.99 8.01
C GLN A 77 -5.70 14.59 8.30
N ASP A 78 -6.79 13.86 8.00
CA ASP A 78 -8.14 14.27 8.37
C ASP A 78 -8.48 13.79 9.80
N ASP A 79 -8.37 14.71 10.75
CA ASP A 79 -8.65 14.52 12.18
C ASP A 79 -9.98 13.82 12.47
N PHE A 80 -11.00 13.99 11.62
CA PHE A 80 -12.29 13.34 11.82
C PHE A 80 -12.16 11.80 11.76
N ASN A 81 -11.31 11.29 10.88
CA ASN A 81 -11.07 9.86 10.74
C ASN A 81 -10.32 9.28 11.95
N LEU A 82 -9.53 10.11 12.64
CA LEU A 82 -8.70 9.72 13.78
C LEU A 82 -9.37 9.99 15.14
N CYS A 83 -10.61 10.48 15.15
CA CYS A 83 -11.34 10.83 16.36
C CYS A 83 -11.28 9.72 17.43
N GLY A 84 -10.90 10.09 18.66
CA GLY A 84 -10.84 9.22 19.83
C GLY A 84 -9.61 8.31 19.94
N LEU A 85 -8.63 8.41 19.02
CA LEU A 85 -7.38 7.65 19.10
C LEU A 85 -6.32 8.30 20.01
N SER A 86 -6.34 9.62 20.16
CA SER A 86 -5.36 10.36 20.97
C SER A 86 -5.34 9.98 22.45
N SER A 87 -6.45 9.48 23.01
CA SER A 87 -6.51 8.99 24.39
C SER A 87 -6.04 7.53 24.55
N GLN A 88 -5.81 6.81 23.45
CA GLN A 88 -5.43 5.41 23.45
C GLN A 88 -3.93 5.21 23.23
N VAL A 89 -3.29 6.14 22.52
CA VAL A 89 -1.89 6.05 22.10
C VAL A 89 -1.04 7.08 22.86
N PRO A 90 0.07 6.67 23.52
CA PRO A 90 0.99 7.61 24.16
C PRO A 90 1.75 8.43 23.12
N TYR A 91 2.10 9.68 23.46
CA TYR A 91 2.84 10.58 22.56
C TYR A 91 2.18 10.79 21.19
N TYR A 92 0.85 10.75 21.13
CA TYR A 92 0.05 10.73 19.90
C TYR A 92 0.53 11.69 18.81
N ASP A 93 0.70 12.98 19.10
CA ASP A 93 1.11 13.98 18.10
C ASP A 93 2.48 13.64 17.49
N TYR A 94 3.45 13.27 18.31
CA TYR A 94 4.79 12.90 17.86
C TYR A 94 4.79 11.59 17.07
N VAL A 95 3.99 10.62 17.51
CA VAL A 95 3.82 9.33 16.81
C VAL A 95 3.16 9.54 15.45
N LEU A 96 2.20 10.45 15.35
CA LEU A 96 1.54 10.80 14.10
C LEU A 96 2.52 11.49 13.13
N ASP A 97 3.33 12.43 13.63
CA ASP A 97 4.40 13.06 12.85
C ASP A 97 5.39 12.01 12.33
N LEU A 98 5.76 11.02 13.16
CA LEU A 98 6.64 9.92 12.75
C LEU A 98 6.02 9.07 11.64
N ILE A 99 4.74 8.70 11.74
CA ILE A 99 4.05 7.89 10.71
C ILE A 99 3.95 8.63 9.37
N LEU A 100 3.78 9.95 9.41
CA LEU A 100 3.62 10.80 8.24
C LEU A 100 4.96 11.33 7.68
N ASP A 101 6.10 10.84 8.21
CA ASP A 101 7.43 11.36 7.89
C ASP A 101 7.52 12.90 7.96
N ALA A 102 6.78 13.49 8.89
CA ALA A 102 6.75 14.93 9.08
C ALA A 102 7.99 15.38 9.85
N GLU A 103 8.61 16.47 9.37
CA GLU A 103 9.76 17.11 10.02
C GLU A 103 9.40 17.57 11.44
N SER A 104 9.81 16.80 12.45
CA SER A 104 9.64 17.18 13.86
C SER A 104 10.92 17.80 14.41
N SER A 105 10.80 18.88 15.19
CA SER A 105 11.92 19.48 15.93
C SER A 105 12.39 18.64 17.13
N HIS A 106 11.95 17.38 17.22
CA HIS A 106 12.01 16.56 18.43
C HIS A 106 12.91 15.30 18.29
N SER A 107 13.52 15.09 17.13
CA SER A 107 14.34 13.92 16.80
C SER A 107 15.53 13.67 17.75
N ASP A 108 16.14 14.73 18.29
CA ASP A 108 17.36 14.62 19.13
C ASP A 108 17.10 14.59 20.65
N MET A 109 15.85 14.45 21.11
CA MET A 109 15.50 14.67 22.52
C MET A 109 15.25 13.41 23.35
N PHE A 110 15.33 12.20 22.77
CA PHE A 110 14.88 10.97 23.44
C PHE A 110 16.01 10.00 23.76
N SER A 111 15.94 9.40 24.96
CA SER A 111 16.76 8.23 25.32
C SER A 111 16.31 7.00 24.53
N GLU A 112 17.20 6.04 24.31
CA GLU A 112 16.93 4.79 23.58
C GLU A 112 15.65 4.07 24.07
N GLU A 113 15.45 3.98 25.39
CA GLU A 113 14.24 3.37 25.99
C GLU A 113 12.94 4.05 25.55
N LYS A 114 12.98 5.35 25.30
CA LYS A 114 11.79 6.11 24.88
C LYS A 114 11.55 5.98 23.38
N THR A 115 12.60 5.77 22.59
CA THR A 115 12.48 5.49 21.15
C THR A 115 11.73 4.19 20.90
N GLU A 116 12.09 3.10 21.58
CA GLU A 116 11.38 1.81 21.45
C GLU A 116 9.88 1.94 21.80
N LEU A 117 9.57 2.72 22.84
CA LEU A 117 8.19 2.94 23.28
C LEU A 117 7.38 3.74 22.23
N ILE A 118 8.03 4.69 21.54
CA ILE A 118 7.43 5.48 20.46
C ILE A 118 7.20 4.60 19.24
N GLU A 119 8.19 3.80 18.83
CA GLU A 119 8.06 2.88 17.70
C GLU A 119 6.89 1.91 17.92
N SER A 120 6.82 1.30 19.11
CA SER A 120 5.68 0.44 19.47
C SER A 120 4.33 1.18 19.46
N ALA A 121 4.32 2.45 19.87
CA ALA A 121 3.13 3.28 19.80
C ALA A 121 2.74 3.64 18.35
N ALA A 122 3.71 3.78 17.45
CA ALA A 122 3.49 4.02 16.02
C ALA A 122 2.85 2.82 15.33
N GLU A 123 3.38 1.62 15.57
CA GLU A 123 2.77 0.38 15.07
C GLU A 123 1.33 0.22 15.55
N MET A 124 1.08 0.51 16.84
CA MET A 124 -0.26 0.48 17.42
C MET A 124 -1.19 1.52 16.80
N LEU A 125 -0.75 2.76 16.68
CA LEU A 125 -1.55 3.84 16.10
C LEU A 125 -1.90 3.51 14.65
N TYR A 126 -0.92 3.09 13.85
CA TYR A 126 -1.13 2.71 12.47
C TYR A 126 -2.13 1.54 12.35
N GLY A 127 -2.02 0.53 13.22
CA GLY A 127 -3.00 -0.56 13.29
C GLY A 127 -4.43 -0.09 13.62
N LEU A 128 -4.58 0.87 14.53
CA LEU A 128 -5.88 1.45 14.89
C LEU A 128 -6.46 2.36 13.78
N ILE A 129 -5.60 2.99 12.98
CA ILE A 129 -5.99 3.73 11.78
C ILE A 129 -6.44 2.74 10.70
N HIS A 130 -5.65 1.69 10.48
CA HIS A 130 -5.86 0.69 9.45
C HIS A 130 -7.22 -0.02 9.58
N VAL A 131 -7.63 -0.43 10.78
CA VAL A 131 -8.94 -1.06 11.01
C VAL A 131 -10.12 -0.17 10.61
N ARG A 132 -9.95 1.16 10.68
CA ARG A 132 -10.97 2.12 10.20
C ARG A 132 -10.88 2.28 8.68
N TYR A 133 -9.66 2.41 8.16
CA TYR A 133 -9.40 2.65 6.75
C TYR A 133 -9.90 1.51 5.85
N VAL A 134 -9.71 0.25 6.23
CA VAL A 134 -10.15 -0.92 5.44
C VAL A 134 -11.68 -1.02 5.27
N LEU A 135 -12.44 -0.23 6.02
CA LEU A 135 -13.90 -0.12 5.89
C LEU A 135 -14.35 1.03 4.97
N THR A 136 -13.42 1.88 4.51
CA THR A 136 -13.70 2.92 3.52
C THR A 136 -13.76 2.32 2.11
N SER A 137 -14.30 3.06 1.15
CA SER A 137 -14.30 2.61 -0.25
C SER A 137 -12.89 2.44 -0.83
N LYS A 138 -11.94 3.30 -0.46
CA LYS A 138 -10.56 3.24 -0.94
C LYS A 138 -9.80 2.08 -0.31
N GLY A 139 -9.87 1.94 1.01
CA GLY A 139 -9.27 0.80 1.73
C GLY A 139 -9.86 -0.55 1.33
N MET A 140 -11.18 -0.65 1.07
CA MET A 140 -11.76 -1.88 0.54
C MET A 140 -11.19 -2.25 -0.84
N ALA A 141 -10.93 -1.24 -1.69
CA ALA A 141 -10.40 -1.47 -3.03
C ALA A 141 -8.94 -1.95 -2.99
N THR A 142 -8.08 -1.36 -2.16
CA THR A 142 -6.69 -1.82 -1.98
C THR A 142 -6.64 -3.22 -1.39
N MET A 143 -7.47 -3.51 -0.37
CA MET A 143 -7.58 -4.86 0.19
C MET A 143 -8.11 -5.89 -0.82
N LEU A 144 -8.94 -5.48 -1.77
CA LEU A 144 -9.39 -6.36 -2.86
C LEU A 144 -8.23 -6.76 -3.78
N GLU A 145 -7.31 -5.85 -4.07
CA GLU A 145 -6.13 -6.15 -4.90
C GLU A 145 -5.24 -7.18 -4.22
N LYS A 146 -4.90 -6.97 -2.94
CA LYS A 146 -4.16 -7.94 -2.12
C LYS A 146 -4.85 -9.31 -2.08
N TYR A 147 -6.18 -9.33 -2.00
CA TYR A 147 -6.96 -10.58 -2.05
C TYR A 147 -6.80 -11.32 -3.37
N LYS A 148 -6.86 -10.61 -4.50
CA LYS A 148 -6.67 -11.20 -5.84
C LYS A 148 -5.26 -11.74 -6.04
N ASN A 149 -4.28 -11.13 -5.39
CA ASN A 149 -2.88 -11.52 -5.43
C ASN A 149 -2.55 -12.70 -4.50
N TYR A 150 -3.51 -13.20 -3.73
CA TYR A 150 -3.33 -14.25 -2.71
C TYR A 150 -2.38 -13.86 -1.58
N GLU A 151 -2.25 -12.56 -1.30
CA GLU A 151 -1.37 -12.06 -0.24
C GLU A 151 -1.85 -12.47 1.16
N PHE A 152 -3.17 -12.63 1.36
CA PHE A 152 -3.73 -13.18 2.60
C PHE A 152 -3.59 -14.71 2.74
N GLY A 153 -2.88 -15.34 1.80
CA GLY A 153 -2.77 -16.77 1.69
C GLY A 153 -4.05 -17.45 1.23
N ARG A 154 -4.12 -18.77 1.45
CA ARG A 154 -5.28 -19.60 1.08
C ARG A 154 -5.72 -20.39 2.30
N CYS A 155 -7.02 -20.63 2.40
CA CYS A 155 -7.61 -21.46 3.45
C CYS A 155 -6.81 -22.77 3.61
N PRO A 156 -6.06 -22.93 4.73
CA PRO A 156 -5.28 -24.12 4.93
C PRO A 156 -6.24 -25.26 5.24
N LYS A 157 -6.23 -26.30 4.40
CA LYS A 157 -6.97 -27.52 4.76
C LYS A 157 -6.29 -28.29 5.90
N ASN A 158 -5.04 -27.96 6.29
CA ASN A 158 -4.29 -28.59 7.39
C ASN A 158 -2.95 -27.91 7.82
N THR A 159 -2.76 -26.58 7.71
CA THR A 159 -1.50 -25.95 8.19
C THR A 159 -1.74 -24.54 8.71
N LEU A 160 -1.52 -24.31 10.00
CA LEU A 160 -1.61 -22.99 10.63
C LEU A 160 -0.36 -22.18 10.26
N THR A 161 -0.49 -21.19 9.38
CA THR A 161 0.47 -20.09 9.30
C THR A 161 0.14 -19.15 10.45
N LYS A 162 0.87 -19.29 11.56
CA LYS A 162 0.73 -18.37 12.69
C LYS A 162 1.77 -17.29 12.54
N GLU A 163 1.34 -16.14 12.04
CA GLU A 163 2.07 -14.88 12.14
C GLU A 163 1.44 -14.10 13.29
N ASP A 164 2.29 -13.51 14.16
CA ASP A 164 1.88 -12.86 15.40
C ASP A 164 1.38 -11.41 15.14
N ILE A 165 0.41 -11.24 14.24
CA ILE A 165 -0.26 -9.96 13.99
C ILE A 165 -1.52 -9.86 14.87
N ASP A 166 -1.76 -8.70 15.49
CA ASP A 166 -3.00 -8.47 16.21
C ASP A 166 -4.19 -8.30 15.23
N GLY A 167 -5.15 -9.22 15.29
CA GLY A 167 -6.37 -9.15 14.51
C GLY A 167 -7.25 -7.92 14.81
N ALA A 168 -7.02 -7.23 15.93
CA ALA A 168 -7.68 -5.96 16.25
C ALA A 168 -7.42 -4.87 15.18
N TYR A 169 -6.28 -4.92 14.49
CA TYR A 169 -5.91 -3.96 13.43
C TYR A 169 -6.64 -4.18 12.09
N PHE A 170 -7.43 -5.24 11.99
CA PHE A 170 -8.29 -5.53 10.84
C PHE A 170 -9.77 -5.49 11.21
N GLY A 171 -10.09 -5.82 12.47
CA GLY A 171 -11.44 -5.82 13.00
C GLY A 171 -12.26 -7.04 12.55
N THR A 172 -13.26 -7.39 13.34
CA THR A 172 -14.15 -8.53 13.07
C THR A 172 -15.14 -8.26 11.94
N THR A 173 -15.44 -6.98 11.67
CA THR A 173 -16.45 -6.55 10.71
C THR A 173 -15.93 -6.54 9.28
N PHE A 174 -14.63 -6.32 9.08
CA PHE A 174 -14.02 -6.18 7.75
C PHE A 174 -14.33 -7.37 6.82
N PRO A 175 -14.09 -8.64 7.19
CA PRO A 175 -14.36 -9.77 6.29
C PRO A 175 -15.84 -9.87 5.87
N HIS A 176 -16.75 -9.51 6.79
CA HIS A 176 -18.19 -9.53 6.51
C HIS A 176 -18.58 -8.45 5.52
N LEU A 177 -18.17 -7.21 5.75
CA LEU A 177 -18.45 -6.09 4.84
C LEU A 177 -17.77 -6.29 3.49
N PHE A 178 -16.54 -6.80 3.47
CA PHE A 178 -15.82 -7.13 2.24
C PHE A 178 -16.60 -8.10 1.35
N LEU A 179 -17.12 -9.20 1.91
CA LEU A 179 -17.94 -10.18 1.17
C LEU A 179 -19.37 -9.69 0.89
N MET A 180 -19.84 -8.65 1.59
CA MET A 180 -21.08 -7.96 1.23
C MET A 180 -20.88 -7.05 0.02
N THR A 181 -19.83 -6.25 0.01
CA THR A 181 -19.44 -5.36 -1.09
C THR A 181 -19.08 -6.17 -2.35
N TYR A 182 -18.26 -7.21 -2.21
CA TYR A 182 -17.79 -8.06 -3.30
C TYR A 182 -18.48 -9.43 -3.31
N GLY A 183 -19.81 -9.44 -3.41
CA GLY A 183 -20.62 -10.65 -3.31
C GLY A 183 -20.27 -11.78 -4.31
N HIS A 184 -19.66 -11.44 -5.45
CA HIS A 184 -19.20 -12.41 -6.45
C HIS A 184 -17.98 -13.24 -5.98
N LEU A 185 -17.26 -12.79 -4.94
CA LEU A 185 -16.13 -13.51 -4.35
C LEU A 185 -16.55 -14.51 -3.28
N ARG A 186 -17.83 -14.55 -2.91
CA ARG A 186 -18.34 -15.46 -1.88
C ARG A 186 -18.03 -16.91 -2.29
N PRO A 187 -17.29 -17.67 -1.46
CA PRO A 187 -16.97 -19.05 -1.77
C PRO A 187 -18.24 -19.87 -2.00
N GLN A 188 -18.30 -20.62 -3.09
CA GLN A 188 -19.36 -21.60 -3.29
C GLN A 188 -19.21 -22.72 -2.24
N LYS A 189 -20.32 -23.16 -1.65
CA LYS A 189 -20.31 -24.24 -0.66
C LYS A 189 -19.61 -25.47 -1.23
N ALA A 190 -18.65 -26.02 -0.49
CA ALA A 190 -17.94 -27.22 -0.90
C ALA A 190 -18.93 -28.37 -1.11
N VAL A 191 -18.94 -28.94 -2.32
CA VAL A 191 -19.86 -30.04 -2.70
C VAL A 191 -19.50 -31.35 -1.98
N GLN A 192 -18.27 -31.49 -1.50
CA GLN A 192 -17.78 -32.72 -0.87
C GLN A 192 -17.70 -32.58 0.65
N SER A 193 -18.63 -33.22 1.35
CA SER A 193 -18.54 -33.42 2.79
C SER A 193 -17.51 -34.51 3.10
N TYR A 194 -16.61 -34.24 4.05
CA TYR A 194 -15.74 -35.28 4.58
C TYR A 194 -16.58 -36.43 5.12
N THR A 195 -16.37 -37.64 4.60
CA THR A 195 -17.01 -38.86 5.11
C THR A 195 -15.96 -39.61 5.92
N PRO A 196 -16.02 -39.55 7.27
CA PRO A 196 -15.05 -40.25 8.11
C PRO A 196 -15.15 -41.76 7.89
N ARG A 197 -13.99 -42.40 7.72
CA ARG A 197 -13.86 -43.85 7.52
C ARG A 197 -12.79 -44.43 8.42
N VAL A 198 -13.07 -45.59 9.00
CA VAL A 198 -12.10 -46.41 9.75
C VAL A 198 -12.07 -47.78 9.08
N PHE A 199 -10.89 -48.24 8.64
CA PHE A 199 -10.74 -49.46 7.83
C PHE A 199 -11.67 -49.53 6.61
N GLY A 200 -11.99 -48.39 5.99
CA GLY A 200 -12.89 -48.31 4.83
C GLY A 200 -14.39 -48.22 5.17
N PHE A 201 -14.78 -48.53 6.41
CA PHE A 201 -16.16 -48.44 6.88
C PHE A 201 -16.51 -47.00 7.27
N LYS A 202 -17.68 -46.52 6.83
CA LYS A 202 -18.20 -45.21 7.22
C LYS A 202 -18.58 -45.24 8.71
N ILE A 203 -18.23 -44.20 9.44
CA ILE A 203 -18.69 -44.03 10.83
C ILE A 203 -20.18 -43.66 10.83
N HIS A 204 -21.01 -44.40 11.56
CA HIS A 204 -22.43 -44.09 11.74
C HIS A 204 -22.60 -43.00 12.81
N LYS A 205 -23.58 -42.11 12.65
CA LYS A 205 -23.93 -41.14 13.69
C LYS A 205 -24.66 -41.90 14.82
N PRO A 206 -24.35 -41.62 16.10
CA PRO A 206 -25.06 -42.23 17.23
C PRO A 206 -26.54 -41.85 17.27
#